data_AF-A0A2T2VTM5-F1
#
_entry.id   AF-A0A2T2VTM5-F1
#
_cell.length_a   1.000
_cell.length_b   1.000
_cell.length_c   1.000
_cell.angle_alpha   90.00
_cell.angle_beta   90.00
_cell.angle_gamma   90.00
#
_symmetry.space_group_name_H-M   'P 1'
#
loop_
_entity.id
_entity.type
_entity.pdbx_description
1 polymer ?
#
loop_
_entity_poly.entity_id
_entity_poly.type
_entity_poly.pdbx_seq_one_letter_code
_entity_poly.pdbx_strand_id
1 'polypeptide(L)' 'MLQIGKTLVSEDLLDRDFVCNITQCKGACCVEGEAGA' A
#
# COMPACT_ATOMS: atom_id res chain seq x y z
N MET A 1 10.73 -12.64 -6.99
CA MET A 1 11.54 -11.64 -6.25
C MET A 1 12.47 -10.95 -7.25
N LEU A 2 12.60 -9.63 -7.19
CA LEU A 2 13.37 -8.80 -8.10
C LEU A 2 14.72 -8.42 -7.47
N GLN A 3 15.79 -8.36 -8.25
CA GLN A 3 17.11 -7.95 -7.76
C GLN A 3 17.49 -6.57 -8.30
N ILE A 4 17.88 -5.66 -7.40
CA ILE A 4 18.39 -4.32 -7.74
C ILE A 4 19.79 -4.17 -7.15
N GLY A 5 20.81 -4.24 -8.00
CA GLY A 5 22.20 -4.30 -7.56
C GLY A 5 22.46 -5.51 -6.66
N LYS A 6 22.73 -5.26 -5.37
CA LYS A 6 22.96 -6.28 -4.34
C LYS A 6 21.74 -6.56 -3.44
N THR A 7 20.60 -5.93 -3.72
CA THR A 7 19.40 -6.02 -2.88
C THR A 7 18.37 -6.92 -3.55
N LEU A 8 17.77 -7.82 -2.76
CA LEU A 8 16.61 -8.62 -3.16
C LEU A 8 15.33 -7.94 -2.69
N VAL A 9 14.36 -7.82 -3.59
CA VAL A 9 13.10 -7.11 -3.41
C VAL A 9 11.96 -8.11 -3.63
N SER A 10 10.99 -8.18 -2.70
CA SER A 10 9.82 -9.04 -2.91
C SER A 10 8.98 -8.52 -4.08
N GLU A 11 8.47 -9.43 -4.91
CA GLU A 11 7.51 -9.07 -5.96
C GLU A 11 6.17 -8.66 -5.37
N ASP A 12 5.84 -9.09 -4.15
CA ASP A 12 4.62 -8.66 -3.44
C ASP A 12 4.56 -7.13 -3.28
N LEU A 13 5.70 -6.44 -3.34
CA LEU A 13 5.75 -4.98 -3.29
C LEU A 13 5.11 -4.31 -4.52
N LEU A 14 4.95 -5.03 -5.63
CA LEU A 14 4.31 -4.52 -6.85
C LEU A 14 2.79 -4.77 -6.85
N ASP A 15 2.34 -5.82 -6.17
CA ASP A 15 0.94 -6.25 -6.17
C ASP A 15 0.13 -5.69 -5.00
N ARG A 16 0.80 -5.19 -3.97
CA ARG A 16 0.16 -4.71 -2.74
C ARG A 16 0.14 -3.18 -2.70
N ASP A 17 -1.04 -2.63 -2.46
CA ASP A 17 -1.20 -1.22 -2.12
C ASP A 17 -0.84 -1.00 -0.65
N PHE A 18 0.32 -0.38 -0.39
CA PHE A 18 0.77 -0.03 0.97
C PHE A 18 0.29 1.34 1.43
N VAL A 19 -0.31 2.11 0.53
CA VAL A 19 -0.84 3.45 0.80
C VAL A 19 -2.34 3.44 0.58
N CYS A 20 -3.05 4.27 1.33
CA CYS A 20 -4.48 4.42 1.20
C CYS A 20 -4.87 4.83 -0.23
N ASN A 21 -5.76 4.06 -0.86
CA ASN A 21 -6.38 4.43 -2.11
C ASN A 21 -7.55 5.40 -1.85
N ILE A 22 -7.24 6.70 -1.76
CA ILE A 22 -8.20 7.78 -1.50
C ILE A 22 -9.33 7.81 -2.53
N THR A 23 -9.05 7.42 -3.79
CA THR A 23 -10.07 7.40 -4.83
C THR A 23 -11.13 6.33 -4.57
N GLN A 24 -10.74 5.18 -4.01
CA GLN A 24 -11.68 4.12 -3.62
C GLN A 24 -12.41 4.45 -2.32
N CYS A 25 -11.71 4.87 -1.27
CA CYS A 25 -12.32 5.06 0.04
C CYS A 25 -13.00 6.44 0.20
N LYS A 26 -12.67 7.41 -0.66
CA LYS A 26 -13.15 8.80 -0.63
C LYS A 26 -12.94 9.49 0.72
N GLY A 27 -11.94 9.06 1.50
CA GLY A 27 -11.62 9.59 2.82
C GLY A 27 -12.42 8.98 3.98
N ALA A 28 -13.35 8.06 3.73
CA ALA A 28 -14.18 7.47 4.78
C ALA A 28 -13.35 6.74 5.86
N CYS A 29 -12.29 6.02 5.48
CA CYS A 29 -11.44 5.30 6.44
C CYS A 29 -10.66 6.22 7.40
N CYS A 30 -10.38 7.46 7.01
CA CYS A 30 -9.63 8.43 7.83
C CYS A 30 -10.55 9.30 8.70
N VAL A 31 -11.82 9.46 8.30
CA VAL A 31 -12.78 10.37 8.97
C VAL A 31 -13.77 9.59 9.83
N GLU A 32 -14.20 8.41 9.35
CA GLU A 32 -15.22 7.57 10.01
C GLU A 32 -14.61 6.29 10.60
N GLY A 33 -13.42 5.87 10.16
CA GLY A 33 -12.74 4.68 10.64
C GLY A 33 -11.92 4.94 11.90
N GLU A 34 -12.05 4.09 12.91
CA GLU A 34 -11.25 4.19 14.15
C GLU A 34 -9.79 3.74 13.97
N ALA A 35 -9.48 3.01 12.88
CA ALA A 35 -8.16 2.45 12.63
C ALA A 35 -7.34 3.22 11.58
N GLY A 36 -7.92 4.18 10.85
CA GLY A 36 -7.30 4.74 9.65
C GLY A 36 -7.00 3.67 8.58
N ALA A 37 -6.67 4.10 7.37
CA ALA A 37 -5.91 3.25 6.45
C ALA A 37 -4.43 3.32 6.84
#